data_AF-A0A956K765-F1
#
_entry.id   AF-A0A956K765-F1
#
_cell.length_a   1.000
_cell.length_b   1.000
_cell.length_c   1.000
_cell.angle_alpha   90.00
_cell.angle_beta   90.00
_cell.angle_gamma   90.00
#
_symmetry.space_group_name_H-M   'P 1'
#
loop_
_entity.id
_entity.type
_entity.pdbx_description
1 polymer ?
#
loop_
_entity_poly.entity_id
_entity_poly.type
_entity_poly.pdbx_seq_one_letter_code
_entity_poly.pdbx_strand_id
1 'polypeptide(L)'
;MHHLRIASFTLLTLTAGLACRAGTPAPASAARVSSTQDCSDDSGDSCNPAQAPGGEGTCTSDCTPGKFVANEFFFVYVKVGGKVMTLEPRARASLPVGRHSVYLRQGKKDDWQYAGKINITAGTNYRVEMRKPANLRLVKL
;
A
#
# COMPACT_ATOMS: atom_id res chain seq x y z
N MET A 1 47.37 -16.72 -14.92
CA MET A 1 46.94 -17.88 -14.12
C MET A 1 46.45 -17.35 -12.77
N HIS A 2 45.15 -17.08 -12.64
CA HIS A 2 44.57 -16.51 -11.42
C HIS A 2 43.79 -17.59 -10.68
N HIS A 3 44.23 -17.87 -9.45
CA HIS A 3 43.65 -18.86 -8.54
C HIS A 3 42.28 -18.41 -8.03
N LEU A 4 41.25 -19.16 -8.40
CA LEU A 4 39.90 -19.04 -7.86
C LEU A 4 39.85 -19.77 -6.51
N ARG A 5 39.68 -19.03 -5.41
CA ARG A 5 39.47 -19.61 -4.07
C ARG A 5 37.99 -19.94 -3.89
N ILE A 6 37.73 -21.23 -3.75
CA ILE A 6 36.43 -21.85 -3.44
C ILE A 6 36.11 -21.55 -1.96
N ALA A 7 35.00 -20.86 -1.71
CA ALA A 7 34.48 -20.67 -0.36
C ALA A 7 33.39 -21.73 -0.10
N SER A 8 33.70 -22.65 0.79
CA SER A 8 32.80 -23.67 1.32
C SER A 8 31.60 -23.02 2.02
N PHE A 9 30.40 -23.40 1.62
CA PHE A 9 29.15 -22.96 2.26
C PHE A 9 28.63 -24.10 3.13
N THR A 10 28.66 -23.91 4.45
CA THR A 10 28.16 -24.86 5.44
C THR A 10 26.63 -24.83 5.47
N LEU A 11 26.00 -25.99 5.23
CA LEU A 11 24.57 -26.21 5.38
C LEU A 11 24.20 -26.24 6.87
N LEU A 12 23.33 -25.34 7.33
CA LEU A 12 22.75 -25.38 8.67
C LEU A 12 21.34 -25.99 8.58
N THR A 13 21.20 -27.22 9.05
CA THR A 13 19.93 -27.94 9.17
C THR A 13 19.14 -27.36 10.35
N LEU A 14 17.98 -26.76 10.09
CA LEU A 14 17.07 -26.30 11.13
C LEU A 14 15.99 -27.36 11.37
N THR A 15 15.94 -27.91 12.58
CA THR A 15 14.93 -28.88 13.04
C THR A 15 14.24 -28.31 14.27
N ALA A 16 12.95 -27.98 14.15
CA ALA A 16 11.99 -27.79 15.25
C ALA A 16 10.62 -27.57 14.59
N GLY A 17 9.50 -28.15 14.98
CA GLY A 17 9.11 -28.93 16.16
C GLY A 17 7.58 -28.81 16.22
N LEU A 18 6.87 -29.92 16.04
CA LEU A 18 5.41 -30.00 16.17
C LEU A 18 4.99 -29.77 17.62
N ALA A 19 4.03 -28.87 17.86
CA ALA A 19 3.27 -28.87 19.11
C ALA A 19 1.80 -28.51 18.83
N CYS A 20 0.94 -29.51 18.98
CA CYS A 20 -0.51 -29.42 18.96
C CYS A 20 -1.02 -28.56 20.13
N ARG A 21 -2.01 -27.69 19.90
CA ARG A 21 -2.96 -27.27 20.93
C ARG A 21 -4.38 -27.28 20.36
N ALA A 22 -5.14 -28.29 20.78
CA ALA A 22 -6.58 -28.33 20.65
C ALA A 22 -7.22 -27.49 21.77
N GLY A 23 -8.22 -26.69 21.42
CA GLY A 23 -9.05 -25.93 22.35
C GLY A 23 -10.35 -25.50 21.66
N THR A 24 -11.44 -26.16 22.02
CA THR A 24 -12.84 -25.93 21.63
C THR A 24 -13.61 -25.48 22.90
N PRO A 25 -14.87 -24.96 22.91
CA PRO A 25 -15.69 -24.21 21.94
C PRO A 25 -16.26 -22.85 22.47
N ALA A 26 -16.99 -22.18 21.56
CA ALA A 26 -17.98 -21.06 21.56
C ALA A 26 -18.61 -20.51 22.88
N PRO A 27 -19.18 -19.28 22.82
CA PRO A 27 -20.63 -19.18 22.54
C PRO A 27 -21.04 -18.10 21.51
N ALA A 28 -22.32 -18.19 21.15
CA ALA A 28 -23.03 -17.59 20.03
C ALA A 28 -23.48 -16.11 20.21
N SER A 29 -24.02 -15.59 19.09
CA SER A 29 -25.13 -14.65 19.01
C SER A 29 -24.80 -13.15 18.90
N ALA A 30 -24.98 -12.58 17.70
CA ALA A 30 -25.97 -11.52 17.45
C ALA A 30 -25.89 -10.99 16.00
N ALA A 31 -27.00 -11.15 15.29
CA ALA A 31 -27.64 -10.23 14.35
C ALA A 31 -26.80 -9.45 13.29
N ARG A 32 -27.16 -9.68 12.02
CA ARG A 32 -27.55 -8.66 11.02
C ARG A 32 -28.12 -9.40 9.82
N VAL A 33 -29.44 -9.60 9.76
CA VAL A 33 -30.43 -8.74 9.07
C VAL A 33 -29.99 -8.40 7.64
N SER A 34 -30.78 -8.93 6.71
CA SER A 34 -30.84 -8.67 5.28
C SER A 34 -30.69 -7.20 4.93
N SER A 35 -29.98 -6.94 3.84
CA SER A 35 -30.35 -5.87 2.92
C SER A 35 -30.25 -6.44 1.52
N THR A 36 -31.35 -7.03 1.08
CA THR A 36 -31.66 -7.26 -0.33
C THR A 36 -31.58 -5.90 -1.02
N GLN A 37 -30.63 -5.82 -1.94
CA GLN A 37 -30.41 -4.68 -2.79
C GLN A 37 -31.48 -4.70 -3.88
N ASP A 38 -32.47 -3.84 -3.72
CA ASP A 38 -33.53 -3.56 -4.68
C ASP A 38 -33.35 -2.10 -5.11
N CYS A 39 -32.94 -1.91 -6.37
CA CYS A 39 -32.86 -0.60 -7.00
C CYS A 39 -33.65 -0.67 -8.30
N SER A 40 -34.98 -0.58 -8.20
CA SER A 40 -35.84 -0.32 -9.35
C SER A 40 -36.08 1.18 -9.51
N ASP A 41 -36.04 1.61 -10.76
CA ASP A 41 -36.61 2.83 -11.37
C ASP A 41 -35.93 4.21 -11.27
N ASP A 42 -35.44 4.61 -12.45
CA ASP A 42 -35.86 5.80 -13.21
C ASP A 42 -35.60 7.18 -12.61
N SER A 43 -34.36 7.64 -12.77
CA SER A 43 -34.04 8.98 -13.30
C SER A 43 -32.55 9.04 -13.58
N GLY A 44 -32.19 9.40 -14.81
CA GLY A 44 -30.80 9.44 -15.27
C GLY A 44 -29.95 10.39 -14.44
N ASP A 45 -29.02 9.83 -13.67
CA ASP A 45 -27.85 10.55 -13.18
C ASP A 45 -26.66 9.59 -13.07
N SER A 46 -25.56 10.00 -13.69
CA SER A 46 -24.36 9.20 -13.90
C SER A 46 -23.73 8.73 -12.58
N CYS A 47 -23.93 7.46 -12.21
CA CYS A 47 -23.15 6.84 -11.15
C CYS A 47 -21.73 6.48 -11.64
N ASN A 48 -20.86 7.48 -11.79
CA ASN A 48 -19.40 7.32 -11.92
C ASN A 48 -18.72 8.62 -11.46
N PRO A 49 -17.75 8.60 -10.52
CA PRO A 49 -16.67 7.62 -10.49
C PRO A 49 -16.39 6.93 -9.15
N ALA A 50 -15.72 5.80 -9.29
CA ALA A 50 -14.99 5.06 -8.27
C ALA A 50 -14.17 5.95 -7.33
N GLN A 51 -14.79 6.42 -6.24
CA GLN A 51 -14.07 6.80 -5.04
C GLN A 51 -13.84 5.53 -4.22
N ALA A 52 -12.65 4.93 -4.39
CA ALA A 52 -12.16 3.94 -3.45
C ALA A 52 -12.19 4.56 -2.03
N PRO A 53 -12.70 3.84 -1.00
CA PRO A 53 -12.74 4.35 0.37
C PRO A 53 -11.33 4.32 0.97
N GLY A 54 -10.52 5.32 0.62
CA GLY A 54 -9.23 5.59 1.23
C GLY A 54 -9.44 6.50 2.43
N GLY A 55 -9.45 5.90 3.63
CA GLY A 55 -9.70 6.57 4.91
C GLY A 55 -9.09 7.97 5.00
N GLU A 56 -9.92 8.88 5.50
CA GLU A 56 -9.61 10.28 5.76
C GLU A 56 -8.48 10.37 6.79
N GLY A 57 -7.24 10.31 6.31
CA GLY A 57 -6.09 10.77 7.08
C GLY A 57 -6.25 12.28 7.27
N THR A 58 -6.84 12.68 8.39
CA THR A 58 -6.86 14.08 8.81
C THR A 58 -5.43 14.51 9.06
N CYS A 59 -4.89 15.36 8.17
CA CYS A 59 -3.63 16.03 8.43
C CYS A 59 -3.83 17.00 9.59
N THR A 60 -3.35 16.68 10.80
CA THR A 60 -3.34 17.59 11.95
C THR A 60 -2.16 18.58 11.92
N SER A 61 -1.37 18.60 10.84
CA SER A 61 -0.17 19.45 10.67
C SER A 61 0.01 19.84 9.21
N ASP A 62 0.92 20.79 8.94
CA ASP A 62 1.21 21.36 7.61
C ASP A 62 1.26 20.28 6.52
N CYS A 63 0.18 20.20 5.74
CA CYS A 63 0.00 19.16 4.76
C CYS A 63 0.32 19.70 3.38
N THR A 64 1.28 19.06 2.72
CA THR A 64 1.76 19.47 1.41
C THR A 64 1.19 18.51 0.35
N PRO A 65 0.58 19.02 -0.73
CA PRO A 65 0.03 18.18 -1.77
C PRO A 65 1.16 17.47 -2.54
N GLY A 66 1.10 16.14 -2.58
CA GLY A 66 1.97 15.28 -3.37
C GLY A 66 1.21 14.60 -4.51
N LYS A 67 1.81 14.54 -5.70
CA LYS A 67 1.30 13.76 -6.83
C LYS A 67 2.02 12.43 -6.92
N PHE A 68 1.30 11.33 -6.71
CA PHE A 68 1.81 9.99 -6.87
C PHE A 68 1.53 9.49 -8.29
N VAL A 69 2.53 8.89 -8.93
CA VAL A 69 2.43 8.39 -10.30
C VAL A 69 2.93 6.96 -10.33
N ALA A 70 2.11 6.05 -10.83
CA ALA A 70 2.45 4.64 -10.94
C ALA A 70 3.59 4.41 -11.97
N ASN A 71 3.68 5.29 -12.99
CA ASN A 71 4.73 5.39 -14.01
C ASN A 71 5.00 4.07 -14.76
N GLU A 72 5.76 3.13 -14.19
CA GLU A 72 6.05 1.80 -14.77
C GLU A 72 5.03 0.71 -14.36
N PHE A 73 4.14 1.03 -13.42
CA PHE A 73 3.03 0.18 -13.02
C PHE A 73 1.75 0.66 -13.70
N PHE A 74 0.95 -0.26 -14.24
CA PHE A 74 -0.42 0.04 -14.69
C PHE A 74 -1.35 0.26 -13.49
N PHE A 75 -1.11 -0.50 -12.42
CA PHE A 75 -1.87 -0.48 -11.19
C PHE A 75 -0.96 -0.93 -10.04
N VAL A 76 -0.99 -0.22 -8.91
CA VAL A 76 -0.20 -0.57 -7.72
C VAL A 76 -0.87 -0.02 -6.45
N TYR A 77 -0.83 -0.78 -5.36
CA TYR A 77 -1.20 -0.28 -4.05
C TYR A 77 0.02 0.33 -3.38
N VAL A 78 -0.15 1.50 -2.80
CA VAL A 78 0.92 2.24 -2.13
C VAL A 78 0.51 2.50 -0.69
N LYS A 79 1.45 2.29 0.24
CA LYS A 79 1.31 2.68 1.63
C LYS A 79 2.34 3.77 1.95
N VAL A 80 1.86 4.96 2.31
CA VAL A 80 2.69 6.11 2.71
C VAL A 80 2.16 6.68 4.01
N GLY A 81 3.05 6.87 5.01
CA GLY A 81 2.67 7.49 6.28
C GLY A 81 1.52 6.76 6.98
N GLY A 82 1.42 5.43 6.81
CA GLY A 82 0.32 4.62 7.33
C GLY A 82 -0.95 4.61 6.47
N LYS A 83 -1.09 5.51 5.50
CA LYS A 83 -2.24 5.54 4.58
C LYS A 83 -2.01 4.61 3.39
N VAL A 84 -2.98 3.72 3.15
CA VAL A 84 -3.01 2.88 1.94
C VAL A 84 -3.86 3.57 0.88
N MET A 85 -3.34 3.65 -0.34
CA MET A 85 -4.03 4.17 -1.51
C MET A 85 -3.75 3.31 -2.74
N THR A 86 -4.70 3.31 -3.66
CA THR A 86 -4.55 2.65 -4.95
C THR A 86 -4.13 3.69 -5.98
N LEU A 87 -3.08 3.40 -6.76
CA LEU A 87 -2.68 4.25 -7.87
C LEU A 87 -3.27 3.72 -9.17
N GLU A 88 -4.26 4.44 -9.70
CA GLU A 88 -4.79 4.23 -11.03
C GLU A 88 -4.23 5.31 -11.96
N PRO A 89 -3.27 4.93 -12.80
CA PRO A 89 -2.05 5.63 -13.26
C PRO A 89 -1.43 6.75 -12.41
N ARG A 90 -2.25 7.57 -11.75
CA ARG A 90 -1.92 8.76 -10.98
C ARG A 90 -2.88 8.85 -9.81
N ALA A 91 -2.39 9.23 -8.64
CA ALA A 91 -3.23 9.68 -7.54
C ALA A 91 -2.66 10.97 -6.95
N ARG A 92 -3.49 11.73 -6.27
CA ARG A 92 -3.04 12.87 -5.47
C ARG A 92 -3.29 12.52 -4.00
N ALA A 93 -2.33 12.82 -3.15
CA ALA A 93 -2.50 12.67 -1.72
C ALA A 93 -1.78 13.83 -1.01
N SER A 94 -2.44 14.37 0.01
CA SER A 94 -1.80 15.30 0.92
C SER A 94 -0.98 14.51 1.94
N LEU A 95 0.27 14.92 2.15
CA LEU A 95 1.17 14.29 3.11
C LEU A 95 1.62 15.33 4.13
N PRO A 96 1.71 14.96 5.41
CA PRO A 96 2.34 15.82 6.40
C PRO A 96 3.79 16.13 6.00
N VAL A 97 4.30 17.28 6.39
CA VAL A 97 5.74 17.55 6.29
C VAL A 97 6.56 16.53 7.08
N GLY A 98 7.74 16.18 6.57
CA GLY A 98 8.67 15.24 7.20
C GLY A 98 8.96 13.99 6.37
N ARG A 99 9.54 12.99 7.06
CA ARG A 99 9.99 11.73 6.45
C ARG A 99 8.90 10.67 6.44
N HIS A 100 8.65 10.09 5.27
CA HIS A 100 7.67 9.03 5.08
C HIS A 100 8.31 7.80 4.43
N SER A 101 8.03 6.62 4.99
CA SER A 101 8.32 5.35 4.33
C SER A 101 7.23 5.03 3.32
N VAL A 102 7.64 4.53 2.17
CA VAL A 102 6.77 4.16 1.05
C VAL A 102 6.89 2.65 0.81
N TYR A 103 5.75 1.98 0.75
CA TYR A 103 5.67 0.56 0.42
C TYR A 103 4.75 0.34 -0.77
N LEU A 104 5.03 -0.68 -1.57
CA LEU A 104 4.31 -1.07 -2.78
C LEU A 104 3.85 -2.51 -2.69
N ARG A 105 2.72 -2.81 -3.31
CA ARG A 105 2.29 -4.19 -3.64
C ARG A 105 1.41 -4.17 -4.87
N GLN A 106 1.40 -5.24 -5.66
CA GLN A 106 0.65 -5.29 -6.92
C GLN A 106 -0.76 -5.84 -6.71
N GLY A 107 -0.89 -6.90 -5.92
CA GLY A 107 -2.14 -7.50 -5.48
C GLY A 107 -2.58 -7.03 -4.10
N LYS A 108 -3.88 -7.18 -3.80
CA LYS A 108 -4.45 -6.88 -2.48
C LYS A 108 -3.97 -7.85 -1.40
N LYS A 109 -3.60 -9.07 -1.80
CA LYS A 109 -3.11 -10.16 -0.94
C LYS A 109 -1.58 -10.30 -0.94
N ASP A 110 -0.88 -9.56 -1.79
CA ASP A 110 0.58 -9.59 -1.86
C ASP A 110 1.20 -8.92 -0.63
N ASP A 111 2.42 -9.35 -0.32
CA ASP A 111 3.23 -8.73 0.72
C ASP A 111 3.65 -7.32 0.35
N TRP A 112 3.75 -6.45 1.37
CA TRP A 112 4.23 -5.09 1.22
C TRP A 112 5.74 -5.09 0.97
N GLN A 113 6.15 -4.58 -0.18
CA GLN A 113 7.56 -4.38 -0.53
C GLN A 113 7.96 -2.94 -0.22
N TYR A 114 9.05 -2.78 0.53
CA TYR A 114 9.59 -1.46 0.81
C TYR A 114 10.19 -0.85 -0.46
N ALA A 115 9.76 0.37 -0.82
CA ALA A 115 10.21 1.05 -2.03
C ALA A 115 11.12 2.25 -1.77
N GLY A 116 11.15 2.76 -0.53
CA GLY A 116 12.06 3.83 -0.16
C GLY A 116 11.48 4.77 0.89
N LYS A 117 12.20 5.87 1.12
CA LYS A 117 11.79 6.97 1.98
C LYS A 117 11.79 8.26 1.18
N ILE A 118 10.81 9.11 1.45
CA ILE A 118 10.71 10.45 0.89
C ILE A 118 10.70 11.48 2.02
N ASN A 119 11.24 12.67 1.77
CA ASN A 119 11.17 13.79 2.69
C ASN A 119 10.34 14.91 2.05
N ILE A 120 9.24 15.27 2.70
CA ILE A 120 8.32 16.30 2.23
C ILE A 120 8.59 17.58 3.01
N THR A 121 8.88 18.66 2.30
CA THR A 121 9.07 19.99 2.89
C THR A 121 7.85 20.85 2.61
N ALA A 122 7.52 21.74 3.56
CA ALA A 122 6.43 22.70 3.40
C ALA A 122 6.56 23.54 2.13
N GLY A 123 5.43 23.90 1.53
CA GLY A 123 5.37 24.84 0.41
C GLY A 123 6.00 24.33 -0.90
N THR A 124 6.36 23.05 -0.99
CA THR A 124 6.98 22.47 -2.19
C THR A 124 6.04 21.45 -2.84
N ASN A 125 5.80 21.58 -4.15
CA ASN A 125 5.06 20.56 -4.89
C ASN A 125 5.98 19.38 -5.23
N TYR A 126 5.48 18.15 -5.03
CA TYR A 126 6.24 16.95 -5.31
C TYR A 126 5.51 16.01 -6.26
N ARG A 127 6.29 15.32 -7.08
CA ARG A 127 5.86 14.15 -7.86
C ARG A 127 6.66 12.93 -7.39
N VAL A 128 5.95 11.91 -6.90
CA VAL A 128 6.55 10.64 -6.50
C VAL A 128 6.24 9.60 -7.57
N GLU A 129 7.27 9.17 -8.30
CA GLU A 129 7.16 8.23 -9.41
C GLU A 129 7.55 6.82 -8.94
N MET A 130 6.66 5.84 -9.10
CA MET A 130 6.94 4.45 -8.76
C MET A 130 7.70 3.76 -9.89
N ARG A 131 8.65 2.89 -9.54
CA ARG A 131 9.49 2.15 -10.48
C ARG A 131 9.56 0.68 -10.11
N LYS A 132 9.69 -0.20 -11.11
CA LYS A 132 9.88 -1.63 -10.88
C LYS A 132 11.33 -1.91 -10.45
N PRO A 133 11.57 -2.98 -9.66
CA PRO A 133 10.58 -3.91 -9.09
C PRO A 133 9.81 -3.36 -7.88
N ALA A 134 10.47 -2.60 -7.00
CA ALA A 134 9.84 -1.88 -5.90
C ALA A 134 10.74 -0.69 -5.51
N ASN A 135 10.71 0.37 -6.32
CA ASN A 135 11.55 1.55 -6.13
C ASN A 135 10.72 2.82 -6.37
N LEU A 136 11.26 3.97 -6.02
CA LEU A 136 10.61 5.26 -6.23
C LEU A 136 11.61 6.34 -6.62
N ARG A 137 11.11 7.38 -7.29
CA ARG A 137 11.83 8.62 -7.56
C ARG A 137 11.00 9.80 -7.06
N LEU A 138 11.61 10.63 -6.23
CA LEU A 138 11.03 11.91 -5.81
C LEU A 138 11.51 13.01 -6.77
N VAL A 139 10.56 13.74 -7.35
CA VAL A 139 10.81 14.88 -8.23
C VAL A 139 10.16 16.11 -7.60
N LYS A 140 10.95 17.16 -7.37
CA LYS A 140 10.45 18.48 -6.99
C LYS A 140 9.90 19.18 -8.24
N LEU A 141 8.70 19.74 -8.13
CA LEU A 141 8.02 20.50 -9.19
C LEU A 141 8.18 22.00 -8.98
#